data_AF-A0A7S2MIN6-F1
#
_entry.id   AF-A0A7S2MIN6-F1
#
_cell.length_a   1.000
_cell.length_b   1.000
_cell.length_c   1.000
_cell.angle_alpha   90.00
_cell.angle_beta   90.00
_cell.angle_gamma   90.00
#
_symmetry.space_group_name_H-M   'P 1'
#
loop_
_entity.id
_entity.type
_entity.pdbx_description
1 polymer ?
#
loop_
_entity_poly.entity_id
_entity_poly.type
_entity_poly.pdbx_seq_one_letter_code
_entity_poly.pdbx_strand_id
1 'polypeptide(L)'
;VERLDPDADVDPLYVSLTGTIVKTVGMAHIMACFWFFIGASQENDKSANWVDYFEIRNSNENFQYVTSLYWTVATMLAVGYGDVYAVNTQERVYAIATELFGAVMFGAVIGTISVLVAGADLTRKATKSTTDDLKSYLTERNVPKPLQQEAKAAIRYYLKNRSPFD
;
A
#
# COMPACT_ATOMS: atom_id res chain seq x y z
N VAL A 1 0.68 6.15 26.77
CA VAL A 1 -0.79 6.37 26.90
C VAL A 1 -1.13 7.51 25.98
N GLU A 2 -1.30 7.22 24.70
CA GLU A 2 -1.72 8.21 23.71
C GLU A 2 -3.12 7.80 23.30
N ARG A 3 -4.09 8.48 23.91
CA ARG A 3 -5.52 8.27 23.72
C ARG A 3 -5.84 8.88 22.37
N LEU A 4 -5.95 8.03 21.35
CA LEU A 4 -6.51 8.39 20.06
C LEU A 4 -7.95 8.87 20.27
N ASP A 5 -8.25 10.03 19.68
CA ASP A 5 -9.54 10.73 19.78
C ASP A 5 -10.71 9.83 19.38
N PRO A 6 -11.82 9.80 20.14
CA PRO A 6 -12.97 8.91 19.85
C PRO A 6 -13.85 9.37 18.68
N ASP A 7 -13.63 10.58 18.14
CA ASP A 7 -14.50 11.21 17.13
C ASP A 7 -13.87 11.31 15.74
N ALA A 8 -12.72 10.67 15.52
CA ALA A 8 -12.17 10.52 14.18
C ALA A 8 -12.72 9.20 13.59
N ASP A 9 -13.81 9.29 12.82
CA ASP A 9 -14.36 8.21 11.98
C ASP A 9 -13.40 7.89 10.82
N VAL A 10 -12.14 7.61 11.15
CA VAL A 10 -11.11 7.19 10.20
C VAL A 10 -11.21 5.68 10.11
N ASP A 11 -11.76 5.23 8.98
CA ASP A 11 -11.82 3.80 8.65
C ASP A 11 -10.43 3.17 8.88
N PRO A 12 -10.31 2.09 9.67
CA PRO A 12 -9.06 1.34 9.84
C PRO A 12 -8.36 0.98 8.52
N LEU A 13 -9.16 0.91 7.44
CA LEU A 13 -8.73 0.86 6.04
C LEU A 13 -7.77 1.99 5.67
N TYR A 14 -8.18 3.24 5.90
CA TYR A 14 -7.42 4.42 5.54
C TYR A 14 -6.13 4.52 6.35
N VAL A 15 -6.18 4.20 7.64
CA VAL A 15 -5.01 4.23 8.52
C VAL A 15 -3.95 3.19 8.10
N SER A 16 -4.38 1.97 7.78
CA SER A 16 -3.46 0.88 7.37
C SER A 16 -2.82 1.14 6.00
N LEU A 17 -3.61 1.63 5.04
CA LEU A 17 -3.14 1.98 3.70
C LEU A 17 -2.19 3.18 3.74
N THR A 18 -2.59 4.26 4.42
CA THR A 18 -1.77 5.47 4.55
C THR A 18 -0.46 5.15 5.26
N GLY A 19 -0.51 4.37 6.34
CA GLY A 19 0.68 3.94 7.07
C GLY A 19 1.65 3.09 6.24
N THR A 20 1.14 2.28 5.30
CA THR A 20 1.98 1.48 4.39
C THR A 20 2.62 2.35 3.31
N ILE A 21 1.83 3.25 2.71
CA ILE A 21 2.30 4.17 1.65
C ILE A 21 3.41 5.09 2.18
N VAL A 22 3.23 5.69 3.35
CA VAL A 22 4.23 6.60 3.95
C VAL A 22 5.56 5.88 4.16
N LYS A 23 5.53 4.64 4.66
CA LYS A 23 6.75 3.81 4.82
C LYS A 23 7.42 3.53 3.48
N THR A 24 6.65 3.17 2.45
CA THR A 24 7.19 2.93 1.10
C THR A 24 7.86 4.17 0.52
N VAL A 25 7.25 5.35 0.66
CA VAL A 25 7.83 6.62 0.20
C VAL A 25 9.12 6.96 0.96
N GLY A 26 9.13 6.80 2.29
CA GLY A 26 10.32 7.01 3.10
C GLY A 26 11.47 6.09 2.71
N MET A 27 11.17 4.82 2.42
CA MET A 27 12.18 3.87 1.93
C MET A 27 12.71 4.25 0.54
N ALA A 28 11.84 4.66 -0.38
CA ALA A 28 12.26 5.11 -1.70
C ALA A 28 13.22 6.31 -1.63
N HIS A 29 12.99 7.25 -0.70
CA HIS A 29 13.91 8.36 -0.45
C HIS A 29 15.29 7.87 0.01
N ILE A 30 15.34 6.99 1.01
CA ILE A 30 16.61 6.44 1.52
C ILE A 30 17.37 5.73 0.40
N MET A 31 16.68 4.89 -0.39
CA MET A 31 17.30 4.18 -1.50
C MET A 31 17.77 5.10 -2.63
N ALA A 32 17.06 6.20 -2.89
CA ALA A 32 17.51 7.21 -3.84
C ALA A 32 18.79 7.91 -3.37
N CYS A 33 18.88 8.26 -2.09
CA CYS A 33 20.11 8.84 -1.52
C CYS A 33 21.29 7.86 -1.59
N PHE A 34 21.06 6.56 -1.32
CA PHE A 34 22.09 5.53 -1.46
C PHE A 34 22.51 5.33 -2.91
N TRP A 35 21.58 5.38 -3.86
CA TRP A 35 21.88 5.29 -5.30
C TRP A 35 22.82 6.42 -5.75
N PHE A 36 22.52 7.65 -5.33
CA PHE A 36 23.39 8.79 -5.58
C PHE A 36 24.74 8.67 -4.89
N PHE A 37 24.76 8.24 -3.62
CA PHE A 37 26.00 8.04 -2.88
C PHE A 37 26.93 7.04 -3.57
N ILE A 38 26.41 5.90 -4.06
CA ILE A 38 27.21 4.89 -4.77
C ILE A 38 27.88 5.52 -6.00
N GLY A 39 27.12 6.20 -6.85
CA GLY A 39 27.69 6.82 -8.05
C GLY A 39 28.65 7.97 -7.74
N ALA A 40 28.32 8.80 -6.75
CA ALA A 40 29.15 9.96 -6.37
C ALA A 40 30.47 9.55 -5.69
N SER A 41 30.51 8.40 -5.00
CA SER A 41 31.67 7.90 -4.25
C SER A 41 32.76 7.26 -5.11
N GLN A 42 32.46 6.91 -6.36
CA GLN A 42 33.40 6.30 -7.29
C GLN A 42 34.29 7.38 -7.95
N GLU A 43 35.52 7.02 -8.34
CA GLU A 43 36.48 7.94 -8.96
C GLU A 43 35.91 8.61 -10.22
N ASN A 44 36.32 9.87 -10.46
CA ASN A 44 35.93 10.71 -11.59
C ASN A 44 36.53 10.20 -12.92
N ASP A 45 36.05 9.07 -13.39
CA ASP A 45 36.23 8.62 -14.77
C ASP A 45 34.87 8.68 -15.47
N LYS A 46 34.82 9.37 -16.62
CA LYS A 46 33.59 9.71 -17.37
C LYS A 46 32.80 8.48 -17.85
N SER A 47 33.34 7.28 -17.68
CA SER A 47 32.70 6.01 -18.03
C SER A 47 32.57 5.03 -16.87
N ALA A 48 32.98 5.40 -15.66
CA ALA A 48 33.01 4.48 -14.53
C ALA A 48 31.68 4.37 -13.79
N ASN A 49 30.88 5.43 -13.71
CA ASN A 49 29.66 5.47 -12.88
C ASN A 49 28.51 6.22 -13.55
N TRP A 50 27.28 5.98 -13.08
CA TRP A 50 26.07 6.53 -13.70
C TRP A 50 26.01 8.07 -13.59
N VAL A 51 26.52 8.64 -12.49
CA VAL A 51 26.49 10.09 -12.25
C VAL A 51 27.35 10.83 -13.28
N ASP A 52 28.53 10.30 -13.60
CA ASP A 52 29.44 10.88 -14.59
C ASP A 52 29.04 10.51 -16.02
N TYR A 53 28.55 9.29 -16.25
CA TYR A 53 28.11 8.83 -17.57
C TYR A 53 26.93 9.66 -18.12
N PHE A 54 26.00 10.05 -17.25
CA PHE A 54 24.86 10.92 -17.61
C PHE A 54 25.14 12.41 -17.38
N GLU A 55 26.40 12.80 -17.10
CA GLU A 55 26.82 14.19 -16.87
C GLU A 55 26.06 14.89 -15.72
N ILE A 56 25.60 14.13 -14.74
CA ILE A 56 24.76 14.59 -13.62
C ILE A 56 25.61 15.24 -12.52
N ARG A 57 26.89 14.88 -12.38
CA ARG A 57 27.77 15.35 -11.28
C ARG A 57 27.81 16.86 -11.11
N ASN A 58 27.84 17.60 -12.22
CA ASN A 58 27.96 19.07 -12.22
C ASN A 58 26.61 19.79 -12.34
N SER A 59 25.50 19.04 -12.33
CA SER A 59 24.14 19.61 -12.37
C SER A 59 23.69 20.14 -11.01
N ASN A 60 22.56 20.85 -10.96
CA ASN A 60 21.95 21.33 -9.73
C ASN A 60 21.59 20.15 -8.79
N GLU A 61 21.79 20.30 -7.48
CA GLU A 61 21.42 19.32 -6.45
C GLU A 61 19.96 18.84 -6.57
N ASN A 62 19.03 19.73 -6.91
CA ASN A 62 17.64 19.36 -7.15
C ASN A 62 17.50 18.37 -8.33
N PHE A 63 18.25 18.58 -9.40
CA PHE A 63 18.24 17.69 -10.56
C PHE A 63 18.88 16.33 -10.23
N GLN A 64 19.97 16.33 -9.46
CA GLN A 64 20.61 15.11 -8.97
C GLN A 64 19.65 14.28 -8.11
N TYR A 65 18.99 14.91 -7.15
CA TYR A 65 18.04 14.26 -6.25
C TYR A 65 16.81 13.73 -6.99
N VAL A 66 16.17 14.56 -7.83
CA VAL A 66 14.97 14.16 -8.58
C VAL A 66 15.29 13.02 -9.53
N THR A 67 16.43 13.05 -10.22
CA THR A 67 16.86 11.96 -11.11
C THR A 67 17.12 10.67 -10.33
N SER A 68 17.75 10.75 -9.16
CA SER A 68 18.00 9.60 -8.29
C SER A 68 16.70 8.97 -7.78
N LEU A 69 15.75 9.81 -7.35
CA LEU A 69 14.44 9.37 -6.88
C LEU A 69 13.61 8.78 -8.03
N TYR A 70 13.64 9.41 -9.20
CA TYR A 70 12.99 8.92 -10.41
C TYR A 70 13.45 7.51 -10.77
N TRP A 71 14.78 7.30 -10.85
CA TRP A 71 15.34 5.98 -11.14
C TRP A 71 14.91 4.96 -10.08
N THR A 72 15.01 5.32 -8.80
CA THR A 72 14.65 4.42 -7.69
C THR A 72 13.19 4.02 -7.74
N VAL A 73 12.28 4.97 -7.94
CA VAL A 73 10.84 4.71 -8.03
C VAL A 73 10.50 3.88 -9.27
N ALA A 74 11.08 4.21 -10.42
CA ALA A 74 10.87 3.45 -11.65
C ALA A 74 11.35 2.00 -11.53
N THR A 75 12.47 1.76 -10.85
CA THR A 75 13.01 0.43 -10.57
C THR A 75 12.16 -0.32 -9.53
N MET A 76 11.82 0.31 -8.41
CA MET A 76 11.01 -0.29 -7.34
C MET A 76 9.63 -0.73 -7.83
N LEU A 77 9.03 0.05 -8.73
CA LEU A 77 7.72 -0.24 -9.33
C LEU A 77 7.80 -1.07 -10.61
N ALA A 78 8.99 -1.57 -10.95
CA ALA A 78 9.24 -2.39 -12.15
C ALA A 78 8.80 -1.73 -13.47
N VAL A 79 8.86 -0.39 -13.55
CA VAL A 79 8.58 0.37 -14.79
C VAL A 79 9.81 0.33 -15.71
N GLY A 80 10.99 0.67 -15.18
CA GLY A 80 12.28 0.48 -15.85
C GLY A 80 12.38 1.11 -17.24
N TYR A 81 12.20 2.44 -17.36
CA TYR A 81 12.28 3.15 -18.65
C TYR A 81 13.61 2.98 -19.40
N GLY A 82 14.71 2.75 -18.69
CA GLY A 82 16.04 2.49 -19.26
C GLY A 82 16.80 3.73 -19.71
N ASP A 83 16.31 4.92 -19.38
CA ASP A 83 16.95 6.21 -19.60
C ASP A 83 18.05 6.52 -18.57
N VAL A 84 17.90 6.02 -17.34
CA VAL A 84 18.96 5.98 -16.33
C VAL A 84 19.20 4.51 -15.94
N TYR A 85 20.45 4.08 -15.91
CA TYR A 85 20.81 2.70 -15.61
C TYR A 85 22.20 2.56 -14.99
N ALA A 86 22.42 1.43 -14.32
CA ALA A 86 23.72 1.04 -13.77
C ALA A 86 24.74 0.76 -14.88
N VAL A 87 25.86 1.48 -14.86
CA VAL A 87 26.93 1.35 -15.85
C VAL A 87 27.98 0.33 -15.39
N ASN A 88 28.25 0.23 -14.09
CA ASN A 88 29.25 -0.68 -13.54
C ASN A 88 28.67 -1.83 -12.71
N THR A 89 29.51 -2.81 -12.38
CA THR A 89 29.11 -4.01 -11.64
C THR A 89 28.58 -3.72 -10.23
N GLN A 90 29.17 -2.77 -9.51
CA GLN A 90 28.73 -2.41 -8.16
C GLN A 90 27.33 -1.80 -8.17
N GLU A 91 27.08 -0.89 -9.11
CA GLU A 91 25.76 -0.29 -9.35
C GLU A 91 24.73 -1.34 -9.77
N ARG A 92 25.11 -2.32 -10.61
CA ARG A 92 24.21 -3.43 -10.99
C ARG A 92 23.83 -4.30 -9.80
N VAL A 93 24.75 -4.59 -8.91
CA VAL A 93 24.45 -5.33 -7.66
C VAL A 93 23.46 -4.55 -6.80
N TYR A 94 23.62 -3.23 -6.70
CA TYR A 94 22.67 -2.37 -5.99
C TYR A 94 21.30 -2.30 -6.68
N ALA A 95 21.27 -2.25 -8.01
CA ALA A 95 20.04 -2.28 -8.79
C ALA A 95 19.25 -3.57 -8.55
N ILE A 96 19.91 -4.73 -8.58
CA ILE A 96 19.29 -6.03 -8.27
C ILE A 96 18.69 -6.02 -6.84
N ALA A 97 19.43 -5.51 -5.85
CA ALA A 97 18.91 -5.39 -4.49
C ALA A 97 17.69 -4.46 -4.42
N THR A 98 17.69 -3.39 -5.20
CA THR A 98 16.59 -2.42 -5.28
C THR A 98 15.34 -3.01 -5.91
N GLU A 99 15.49 -3.79 -6.99
CA GLU A 99 14.40 -4.52 -7.64
C GLU A 99 13.76 -5.54 -6.69
N LEU A 100 14.56 -6.36 -6.01
CA LEU A 100 14.07 -7.33 -5.03
C LEU A 100 13.32 -6.67 -3.88
N PHE A 101 13.85 -5.56 -3.36
CA PHE A 101 13.18 -4.80 -2.31
C PHE A 101 11.87 -4.19 -2.80
N GLY A 102 11.85 -3.62 -4.01
CA GLY A 102 10.64 -3.11 -4.67
C GLY A 102 9.55 -4.17 -4.80
N ALA A 103 9.90 -5.37 -5.24
CA ALA A 103 8.98 -6.49 -5.37
C ALA A 103 8.35 -6.90 -4.03
N VAL A 104 9.14 -6.98 -2.95
CA VAL A 104 8.66 -7.28 -1.60
C VAL A 104 7.71 -6.20 -1.09
N MET A 105 8.08 -4.93 -1.26
CA MET A 105 7.25 -3.79 -0.84
C MET A 105 5.93 -3.73 -1.60
N PHE A 106 5.95 -3.95 -2.92
CA PHE A 106 4.74 -4.00 -3.73
C PHE A 106 3.83 -5.16 -3.32
N GLY A 107 4.41 -6.34 -3.06
CA GLY A 107 3.69 -7.49 -2.51
C GLY A 107 3.04 -7.20 -1.16
N ALA A 108 3.72 -6.46 -0.27
CA ALA A 108 3.16 -6.07 1.02
C ALA A 108 1.96 -5.12 0.89
N VAL A 109 2.01 -4.15 -0.04
CA VAL A 109 0.88 -3.26 -0.33
C VAL A 109 -0.35 -4.05 -0.80
N ILE A 110 -0.15 -4.96 -1.76
CA ILE A 110 -1.22 -5.84 -2.26
C ILE A 110 -1.75 -6.76 -1.15
N GLY A 111 -0.87 -7.29 -0.30
CA GLY A 111 -1.24 -8.11 0.85
C GLY A 111 -2.16 -7.37 1.81
N THR A 112 -1.82 -6.13 2.16
CA THR A 112 -2.66 -5.26 2.99
C THR A 112 -4.03 -5.06 2.35
N ILE A 113 -4.09 -4.71 1.05
CA ILE A 113 -5.36 -4.56 0.31
C ILE A 113 -6.18 -5.85 0.34
N SER A 114 -5.53 -7.00 0.17
CA SER A 114 -6.21 -8.31 0.14
C SER A 114 -6.85 -8.66 1.49
N VAL A 115 -6.14 -8.41 2.59
CA VAL A 115 -6.67 -8.61 3.94
C VAL A 115 -7.88 -7.70 4.20
N LEU A 116 -7.82 -6.46 3.72
CA LEU A 116 -8.91 -5.50 3.85
C LEU A 116 -10.16 -5.94 3.09
N VAL A 117 -10.00 -6.35 1.83
CA VAL A 117 -11.12 -6.87 1.02
C VAL A 117 -11.72 -8.13 1.65
N ALA A 118 -10.87 -9.05 2.12
CA ALA A 118 -11.32 -10.26 2.79
C ALA A 118 -12.11 -9.94 4.08
N GLY A 119 -11.64 -8.99 4.89
CA GLY A 119 -12.35 -8.54 6.09
C GLY A 119 -13.72 -7.92 5.79
N ALA A 120 -13.80 -7.07 4.76
CA ALA A 120 -15.06 -6.47 4.33
C ALA A 120 -16.07 -7.53 3.82
N ASP A 121 -15.59 -8.51 3.05
CA ASP A 121 -16.41 -9.60 2.54
C ASP A 121 -16.92 -10.52 3.66
N LEU A 122 -16.11 -10.81 4.68
CA LEU A 122 -16.53 -11.59 5.84
C LEU A 122 -17.66 -10.90 6.61
N THR A 123 -17.52 -9.61 6.90
CA THR A 123 -18.56 -8.80 7.59
C THR A 123 -19.87 -8.78 6.81
N ARG A 124 -19.77 -8.60 5.48
CA ARG A 124 -20.94 -8.62 4.60
C ARG A 124 -21.60 -10.01 4.55
N LYS A 125 -20.80 -11.07 4.52
CA LYS A 125 -21.29 -12.46 4.51
C LYS A 125 -21.98 -12.82 5.83
N ALA A 126 -21.42 -12.45 6.96
CA ALA A 126 -22.02 -12.66 8.29
C ALA A 126 -23.39 -11.95 8.41
N THR A 127 -23.45 -10.67 8.02
CA THR A 127 -24.71 -9.88 8.02
C THR A 127 -25.77 -10.51 7.12
N LYS A 128 -25.37 -11.02 5.96
CA LYS A 128 -26.26 -11.71 5.02
C LYS A 128 -26.78 -13.03 5.59
N SER A 129 -25.91 -13.85 6.19
CA SER A 129 -26.31 -15.12 6.81
C SER A 129 -27.39 -14.91 7.87
N THR A 130 -27.18 -14.00 8.82
CA THR A 130 -28.15 -13.69 9.88
C THR A 130 -29.51 -13.26 9.30
N THR A 131 -29.49 -12.49 8.21
CA THR A 131 -30.72 -12.02 7.55
C THR A 131 -31.43 -13.17 6.82
N ASP A 132 -30.69 -14.08 6.20
CA ASP A 132 -31.21 -15.25 5.49
C ASP A 132 -31.76 -16.30 6.46
N ASP A 133 -31.12 -16.51 7.61
CA ASP A 133 -31.58 -17.39 8.68
C ASP A 133 -32.89 -16.88 9.29
N LEU A 134 -32.97 -15.58 9.61
CA LEU A 134 -34.21 -14.94 10.07
C LEU A 134 -35.33 -15.11 9.05
N LYS A 135 -35.04 -14.87 7.77
CA LYS A 135 -36.04 -15.01 6.69
C LYS A 135 -36.58 -16.43 6.64
N SER A 136 -35.70 -17.43 6.75
CA SER A 136 -36.07 -18.84 6.69
C SER A 136 -36.97 -19.21 7.87
N TYR A 137 -36.60 -18.81 9.09
CA TYR A 137 -37.40 -19.04 10.30
C TYR A 137 -38.80 -18.41 10.23
N LEU A 138 -38.90 -17.16 9.79
CA LEU A 138 -40.18 -16.46 9.67
C LEU A 138 -41.10 -17.08 8.60
N THR A 139 -40.49 -17.60 7.53
CA THR A 139 -41.23 -18.29 6.46
C THR A 139 -41.77 -19.64 6.94
N GLU A 140 -40.94 -20.42 7.65
CA GLU A 140 -41.32 -21.71 8.24
C GLU A 140 -42.48 -21.57 9.25
N ARG A 141 -42.47 -20.48 10.04
CA ARG A 141 -43.53 -20.18 11.00
C ARG A 141 -44.78 -19.53 10.40
N ASN A 142 -44.87 -19.40 9.07
CA ASN A 142 -45.99 -18.77 8.36
C ASN A 142 -46.33 -17.36 8.87
N VAL A 143 -45.32 -16.58 9.27
CA VAL A 143 -45.52 -15.21 9.76
C VAL A 143 -46.04 -14.33 8.61
N PRO A 144 -47.08 -13.50 8.82
CA PRO A 144 -47.58 -12.57 7.80
C PRO A 144 -46.47 -11.67 7.22
N LYS A 145 -46.46 -11.48 5.90
CA LYS A 145 -45.48 -10.64 5.19
C LYS A 145 -45.20 -9.26 5.81
N PRO A 146 -46.18 -8.48 6.31
CA PRO A 146 -45.88 -7.19 6.94
C PRO A 146 -44.98 -7.33 8.17
N LEU A 147 -45.25 -8.32 9.05
CA LEU A 147 -44.42 -8.58 10.23
C LEU A 147 -43.02 -9.11 9.85
N GLN A 148 -42.91 -9.85 8.74
CA GLN A 148 -41.59 -10.27 8.24
C GLN A 148 -40.75 -9.09 7.77
N GLN A 149 -41.36 -8.09 7.16
CA GLN A 149 -40.67 -6.89 6.71
C GLN A 149 -40.19 -6.06 7.90
N GLU A 150 -41.03 -5.92 8.93
CA GLU A 150 -40.70 -5.24 10.17
C GLU A 150 -39.53 -5.92 10.91
N ALA A 151 -39.58 -7.25 11.08
CA ALA A 151 -38.50 -8.03 11.69
C ALA A 151 -37.16 -7.89 10.94
N LYS A 152 -37.19 -7.91 9.59
CA LYS A 152 -35.98 -7.70 8.76
C LYS A 152 -35.46 -6.27 8.82
N ALA A 153 -36.33 -5.28 8.96
CA ALA A 153 -35.93 -3.89 9.15
C ALA A 153 -35.28 -3.70 10.52
N ALA A 154 -35.87 -4.28 11.57
CA ALA A 154 -35.34 -4.25 12.93
C ALA A 154 -33.96 -4.92 13.03
N ILE A 155 -33.79 -6.12 12.46
CA ILE A 155 -32.47 -6.79 12.44
C ILE A 155 -31.45 -6.01 11.63
N ARG A 156 -31.80 -5.47 10.46
CA ARG A 156 -30.84 -4.66 9.68
C ARG A 156 -30.42 -3.39 10.41
N TYR A 157 -31.35 -2.75 11.10
CA TYR A 157 -31.04 -1.61 11.98
C TYR A 157 -30.11 -2.05 13.11
N TYR A 158 -30.43 -3.14 13.81
CA TYR A 158 -29.60 -3.67 14.89
C TYR A 158 -28.19 -4.06 14.41
N LEU A 159 -28.06 -4.75 13.27
CA LEU A 159 -26.76 -5.15 12.71
C LEU A 159 -25.94 -3.97 12.19
N LYS A 160 -26.59 -2.90 11.70
CA LYS A 160 -25.92 -1.66 11.30
C LYS A 160 -25.40 -0.88 12.51
N ASN A 161 -26.12 -0.93 13.63
CA ASN A 161 -25.81 -0.20 14.86
C ASN A 161 -25.01 -1.02 15.89
N ARG A 162 -24.85 -2.33 15.67
CA ARG A 162 -24.00 -3.17 16.51
C ARG A 162 -22.54 -2.92 16.15
N SER A 163 -21.84 -2.23 17.05
CA SER A 163 -20.40 -2.01 16.98
C SER A 163 -19.66 -3.36 16.95
N PRO A 164 -18.54 -3.52 16.22
CA PRO A 164 -17.77 -4.77 16.13
C PRO A 164 -17.13 -5.27 17.44
N PHE A 165 -17.36 -4.62 18.57
CA PHE A 165 -16.66 -4.85 19.85
C PHE A 165 -17.50 -5.52 20.95
N ASP A 166 -18.69 -6.06 20.65
CA ASP A 166 -19.51 -6.88 21.57
C ASP A 166 -19.50 -8.38 21.23
#